data_AF-A0A842K519-F1
#
_entry.id   AF-A0A842K519-F1
#
_cell.length_a   1.000
_cell.length_b   1.000
_cell.length_c   1.000
_cell.angle_alpha   90.00
_cell.angle_beta   90.00
_cell.angle_gamma   90.00
#
_symmetry.space_group_name_H-M   'P 1'
#
loop_
_entity.id
_entity.type
_entity.pdbx_description
1 polymer ?
#
loop_
_entity_poly.entity_id
_entity_poly.type
_entity_poly.pdbx_seq_one_letter_code
_entity_poly.pdbx_strand_id
1 'polypeptide(L)'
;MCRLVLDLPTACPPHDLLDIGATELTERGTHGWRNLELRTTGSTGIALIRHVTFTNWIPSTTITVHPQQIGYHTLWAHLEDPDRTALLELTADGTVSTTITRLLTRTAGWSFFVRGPAGDHQLPTSFRIFLRTMTHYR
;
A
#
# COMPACT_ATOMS: atom_id res chain seq x y z
N MET A 1 8.86 -11.48 -15.18
CA MET A 1 9.08 -11.36 -13.72
C MET A 1 8.71 -9.93 -13.34
N CYS A 2 7.83 -9.76 -12.36
CA CYS A 2 7.29 -8.48 -11.96
C CYS A 2 7.76 -8.13 -10.55
N ARG A 3 7.84 -6.83 -10.27
CA ARG A 3 8.32 -6.30 -8.98
C ARG A 3 7.17 -5.60 -8.27
N LEU A 4 6.94 -5.96 -7.02
CA LEU A 4 6.07 -5.25 -6.09
C LEU A 4 6.95 -4.55 -5.05
N VAL A 5 6.56 -3.33 -4.69
CA VAL A 5 7.28 -2.51 -3.73
C VAL A 5 6.28 -1.93 -2.75
N LEU A 6 6.52 -2.12 -1.46
CA LEU A 6 5.65 -1.67 -0.38
C LEU A 6 6.45 -1.00 0.73
N ASP A 7 5.86 -0.01 1.38
CA ASP A 7 6.39 0.54 2.62
C ASP A 7 5.63 -0.06 3.80
N LEU A 8 6.32 -0.88 4.60
CA LEU A 8 5.72 -1.70 5.65
C LEU A 8 6.44 -1.50 6.99
N PRO A 9 5.78 -1.85 8.12
CA PRO A 9 6.37 -1.70 9.43
C PRO A 9 7.66 -2.51 9.60
N THR A 10 8.65 -1.94 10.30
CA THR A 10 9.89 -2.65 10.66
C THR A 10 9.62 -3.82 11.61
N ALA A 11 8.56 -3.73 12.41
CA ALA A 11 8.13 -4.78 13.33
C ALA A 11 7.42 -5.97 12.65
N CYS A 12 6.97 -5.85 11.39
CA CYS A 12 6.29 -6.97 10.73
C CYS A 12 7.26 -8.15 10.52
N PRO A 13 6.92 -9.38 10.93
CA PRO A 13 7.74 -10.55 10.67
C PRO A 13 7.69 -10.95 9.18
N PRO A 14 8.67 -11.71 8.67
CA PRO A 14 8.75 -12.05 7.24
C PRO A 14 7.51 -12.77 6.65
N HIS A 15 6.79 -13.57 7.45
CA HIS A 15 5.58 -14.26 6.97
C HIS A 15 4.45 -13.27 6.68
N ASP A 16 4.19 -12.34 7.61
CA ASP A 16 3.20 -11.27 7.40
C ASP A 16 3.52 -10.42 6.17
N LEU A 17 4.80 -10.19 5.88
CA LEU A 17 5.20 -9.44 4.68
C LEU A 17 4.72 -10.12 3.39
N LEU A 18 4.84 -11.44 3.31
CA LEU A 18 4.39 -12.20 2.14
C LEU A 18 2.87 -12.17 2.01
N ASP A 19 2.14 -12.31 3.13
CA ASP A 19 0.67 -12.24 3.14
C ASP A 19 0.17 -10.85 2.72
N ILE A 20 0.82 -9.78 3.19
CA ILE A 20 0.52 -8.40 2.78
C ILE A 20 0.83 -8.21 1.29
N GLY A 21 1.98 -8.71 0.81
CA GLY A 21 2.35 -8.63 -0.60
C GLY A 21 1.36 -9.37 -1.51
N ALA A 22 0.90 -10.55 -1.09
CA ALA A 22 -0.12 -11.33 -1.81
C ALA A 22 -1.48 -10.62 -1.82
N THR A 23 -1.87 -10.03 -0.69
CA THR A 23 -3.08 -9.21 -0.55
C THR A 23 -3.03 -8.02 -1.50
N GLU A 24 -1.94 -7.26 -1.52
CA GLU A 24 -1.79 -6.09 -2.41
C GLU A 24 -1.92 -6.47 -3.89
N LEU A 25 -1.29 -7.58 -4.31
CA LEU A 25 -1.42 -8.05 -5.70
C LEU A 25 -2.89 -8.36 -6.03
N THR A 26 -3.59 -9.01 -5.11
CA THR A 26 -5.00 -9.40 -5.28
C THR A 26 -5.91 -8.16 -5.32
N GLU A 27 -5.74 -7.22 -4.38
CA GLU A 27 -6.53 -5.99 -4.31
C GLU A 27 -6.33 -5.10 -5.54
N ARG A 28 -5.13 -5.13 -6.14
CA ARG A 28 -4.82 -4.42 -7.39
C ARG A 28 -5.23 -5.17 -8.65
N GLY A 29 -5.98 -6.27 -8.54
CA GLY A 29 -6.44 -7.07 -9.68
C GLY A 29 -5.30 -7.74 -10.45
N THR A 30 -4.12 -7.88 -9.83
CA THR A 30 -3.04 -8.69 -10.39
C THR A 30 -3.37 -10.14 -10.10
N HIS A 31 -3.86 -10.85 -11.11
CA HIS A 31 -4.25 -12.25 -11.00
C HIS A 31 -3.23 -13.16 -11.70
N GLY A 32 -3.20 -14.44 -11.31
CA GLY A 32 -2.34 -15.45 -11.94
C GLY A 32 -0.84 -15.33 -11.61
N TRP A 33 -0.47 -14.47 -10.66
CA TRP A 33 0.90 -14.40 -10.16
C TRP A 33 1.27 -15.67 -9.38
N ARG A 34 2.56 -16.01 -9.38
CA ARG A 34 3.16 -17.15 -8.66
C ARG A 34 4.52 -16.77 -8.10
N ASN A 35 5.04 -17.58 -7.19
CA ASN A 35 6.39 -17.47 -6.62
C ASN A 35 6.66 -16.06 -6.07
N LEU A 36 5.77 -15.57 -5.20
CA LEU A 36 5.99 -14.32 -4.49
C LEU A 36 7.15 -14.51 -3.51
N GLU A 37 8.23 -13.79 -3.75
CA GLU A 37 9.46 -13.89 -2.96
C GLU A 37 9.86 -12.51 -2.45
N LEU A 38 10.14 -12.43 -1.15
CA LEU A 38 10.77 -11.28 -0.52
C LEU A 38 12.23 -11.19 -0.99
N ARG A 39 12.65 -10.03 -1.51
CA ARG A 39 14.02 -9.82 -2.02
C ARG A 39 14.86 -8.96 -1.11
N THR A 40 14.39 -7.75 -0.80
CA THR A 40 15.19 -6.76 -0.08
C THR A 40 14.31 -5.96 0.86
N THR A 41 14.93 -5.52 1.95
CA THR A 41 14.40 -4.47 2.82
C THR A 41 15.36 -3.27 2.82
N GLY A 42 14.81 -2.05 2.83
CA GLY A 42 15.58 -0.80 2.85
C GLY A 42 14.99 0.21 3.82
N SER A 43 15.76 1.20 4.23
CA SER A 43 15.25 2.30 5.07
C SER A 43 14.42 3.27 4.24
N THR A 44 13.34 3.80 4.81
CA THR A 44 12.57 4.93 4.24
C THR A 44 12.95 6.28 4.87
N GLY A 45 13.83 6.28 5.88
CA GLY A 45 14.08 7.43 6.74
C GLY A 45 13.05 7.63 7.87
N ILE A 46 11.91 6.94 7.82
CA ILE A 46 10.94 6.86 8.92
C ILE A 46 11.29 5.63 9.76
N ALA A 47 11.66 5.82 11.04
CA ALA A 47 12.22 4.77 11.89
C ALA A 47 11.38 3.47 11.97
N LEU A 48 10.05 3.60 11.90
CA LEU A 48 9.12 2.49 12.00
C LEU A 48 8.74 1.86 10.66
N ILE A 49 9.14 2.45 9.53
CA ILE A 49 8.74 2.02 8.20
C ILE A 49 9.97 1.67 7.37
N ARG A 50 9.92 0.49 6.75
CA ARG A 50 10.94 0.04 5.80
C ARG A 50 10.32 -0.19 4.43
N HIS A 51 11.16 0.03 3.43
CA HIS A 51 10.88 -0.33 2.07
C HIS A 51 11.04 -1.83 1.90
N VAL A 52 10.08 -2.50 1.28
CA VAL A 52 10.07 -3.95 1.09
C VAL A 52 9.86 -4.22 -0.39
N THR A 53 10.80 -4.94 -1.01
CA THR A 53 10.68 -5.35 -2.41
C THR A 53 10.38 -6.83 -2.51
N PHE A 54 9.34 -7.15 -3.26
CA PHE A 54 8.97 -8.49 -3.65
C PHE A 54 9.16 -8.69 -5.15
N THR A 55 9.41 -9.92 -5.54
CA THR A 55 9.31 -10.34 -6.94
C THR A 55 8.29 -11.43 -7.08
N ASN A 56 7.57 -11.44 -8.18
CA ASN A 56 6.66 -12.50 -8.55
C ASN A 56 6.80 -12.83 -10.03
N TRP A 57 6.27 -13.97 -10.41
CA TRP A 57 6.15 -14.40 -11.80
C TRP A 57 4.70 -14.31 -12.26
N ILE A 58 4.46 -13.69 -13.41
CA ILE A 58 3.15 -13.62 -14.05
C ILE A 58 3.30 -14.21 -15.45
N PRO A 59 2.48 -15.20 -15.85
CA PRO A 59 2.47 -15.69 -17.22
C PRO A 59 2.19 -14.55 -18.20
N SER A 60 2.91 -14.51 -19.32
CA SER A 60 2.86 -13.43 -20.32
C SER A 60 1.47 -13.20 -20.93
N THR A 61 0.55 -14.17 -20.82
CA THR A 61 -0.80 -14.11 -21.37
C THR A 61 -1.82 -13.41 -20.46
N THR A 62 -1.43 -12.98 -19.26
CA THR A 62 -2.37 -12.51 -18.21
C THR A 62 -2.13 -11.05 -17.77
N ILE A 63 -1.17 -10.34 -18.36
CA ILE A 63 -0.78 -9.02 -17.85
C ILE A 63 -1.74 -7.93 -18.33
N THR A 64 -2.71 -7.56 -17.49
CA THR A 64 -3.60 -6.41 -17.74
C THR A 64 -3.25 -5.17 -16.91
N VAL A 65 -2.59 -5.33 -15.75
CA VAL A 65 -2.26 -4.21 -14.85
C VAL A 65 -0.90 -4.47 -14.20
N HIS A 66 0.00 -3.49 -14.22
CA HIS A 66 1.26 -3.55 -13.48
C HIS A 66 1.02 -3.01 -12.06
N PRO A 67 1.50 -3.68 -11.01
CA PRO A 67 1.40 -3.15 -9.65
C PRO A 67 2.14 -1.81 -9.60
N GLN A 68 1.41 -0.73 -9.31
CA GLN A 68 2.02 0.58 -9.14
C GLN A 68 2.96 0.58 -7.94
N GLN A 69 4.13 1.18 -8.13
CA GLN A 69 5.07 1.42 -7.05
C GLN A 69 4.73 2.76 -6.41
N ILE A 70 3.84 2.75 -5.41
CA ILE A 70 3.55 3.94 -4.61
C ILE A 70 4.31 3.81 -3.30
N GLY A 71 5.36 4.63 -3.14
CA GLY A 71 6.03 4.79 -1.85
C GLY A 71 5.13 5.59 -0.91
N TYR A 72 4.49 4.94 0.05
CA TYR A 72 3.69 5.61 1.09
C TYR A 72 4.51 6.59 1.91
N HIS A 73 5.81 6.33 2.15
CA HIS A 73 6.69 7.29 2.81
C HIS A 73 6.86 8.57 1.98
N THR A 74 6.96 8.44 0.65
CA THR A 74 7.03 9.59 -0.27
C THR A 74 5.70 10.34 -0.25
N LEU A 75 4.57 9.64 -0.33
CA LEU A 75 3.24 10.25 -0.21
C LEU A 75 3.12 11.01 1.11
N TRP A 76 3.50 10.38 2.22
CA TRP A 76 3.46 10.96 3.57
C TRP A 76 4.29 12.25 3.67
N ALA A 77 5.48 12.28 3.06
CA ALA A 77 6.35 13.45 3.03
C ALA A 77 5.73 14.66 2.30
N HIS A 78 4.89 14.42 1.28
CA HIS A 78 4.23 15.49 0.51
C HIS A 78 2.95 16.03 1.16
N LEU A 79 2.42 15.35 2.17
CA LEU A 79 1.23 15.79 2.89
C LEU A 79 1.58 16.81 3.96
N GLU A 80 0.75 17.83 4.09
CA GLU A 80 0.83 18.79 5.18
C GLU A 80 0.32 18.17 6.50
N ASP A 81 0.70 18.74 7.64
CA ASP A 81 0.29 18.24 8.96
C ASP A 81 -1.24 18.11 9.17
N PRO A 82 -2.11 19.02 8.68
CA PRO A 82 -3.56 18.80 8.74
C PRO A 82 -4.01 17.59 7.91
N ASP A 83 -3.43 17.39 6.72
CA ASP A 83 -3.73 16.24 5.85
C ASP A 83 -3.29 14.92 6.50
N ARG A 84 -2.10 14.90 7.10
CA ARG A 84 -1.60 13.75 7.88
C ARG A 84 -2.52 13.46 9.05
N THR A 85 -2.94 14.48 9.79
CA THR A 85 -3.85 14.32 10.94
C THR A 85 -5.18 13.70 10.50
N ALA A 86 -5.79 14.24 9.44
CA ALA A 86 -7.04 13.71 8.90
C ALA A 86 -6.92 12.25 8.42
N LEU A 87 -5.76 11.86 7.87
CA LEU A 87 -5.50 10.47 7.48
C LEU A 87 -5.29 9.53 8.68
N LEU A 88 -4.68 9.99 9.77
CA LEU A 88 -4.48 9.17 10.98
C LEU A 88 -5.79 8.96 11.77
N GLU A 89 -6.74 9.88 11.61
CA GLU A 89 -8.10 9.76 12.17
C GLU A 89 -8.99 8.78 11.41
N LEU A 90 -8.57 8.32 10.23
CA LEU A 90 -9.23 7.20 9.56
C LEU A 90 -9.09 5.94 10.42
N THR A 91 -10.21 5.44 10.92
CA THR A 91 -10.27 4.10 11.48
C THR A 91 -10.03 3.07 10.37
N ALA A 92 -9.51 1.89 10.70
CA ALA A 92 -9.19 0.83 9.74
C ALA A 92 -10.39 0.37 8.87
N ASP A 93 -11.61 0.63 9.37
CA ASP A 93 -12.91 0.32 8.75
C ASP A 93 -13.68 1.59 8.31
N GLY A 94 -13.08 2.77 8.46
CA GLY A 94 -13.72 4.04 8.19
C GLY A 94 -13.93 4.27 6.69
N THR A 95 -15.14 4.66 6.30
CA THR A 95 -15.44 5.10 4.94
C THR A 95 -14.53 6.27 4.58
N VAL A 96 -13.79 6.14 3.46
CA VAL A 96 -12.94 7.22 2.96
C VAL A 96 -13.83 8.40 2.60
N SER A 97 -13.71 9.51 3.35
CA SER A 97 -14.49 10.71 3.09
C SER A 97 -14.15 11.29 1.72
N THR A 98 -15.09 12.01 1.09
CA THR A 98 -14.84 12.69 -0.19
C THR A 98 -13.62 13.60 -0.15
N THR A 99 -13.33 14.21 1.00
CA THR A 99 -12.15 15.05 1.21
C THR A 99 -10.87 14.23 1.10
N ILE A 100 -10.79 13.09 1.78
CA ILE A 100 -9.62 12.21 1.74
C ILE A 100 -9.47 11.59 0.35
N THR A 101 -10.58 11.20 -0.28
CA THR A 101 -10.57 10.71 -1.66
C THR A 101 -9.96 11.76 -2.60
N ARG A 102 -10.40 13.01 -2.50
CA ARG A 102 -9.86 14.11 -3.33
C ARG A 102 -8.38 14.36 -3.04
N LEU A 103 -7.97 14.34 -1.77
CA LEU A 103 -6.58 14.50 -1.35
C LEU A 103 -5.69 13.42 -1.97
N LEU A 104 -6.02 12.15 -1.76
CA LEU A 104 -5.23 11.02 -2.25
C LEU A 104 -5.27 10.91 -3.78
N THR A 105 -6.40 11.21 -4.42
CA THR A 105 -6.47 11.30 -5.89
C THR A 105 -5.56 12.40 -6.43
N ARG A 106 -5.48 13.56 -5.75
CA ARG A 106 -4.59 14.66 -6.17
C ARG A 106 -3.11 14.27 -6.04
N THR A 107 -2.75 13.56 -4.97
CA THR A 107 -1.35 13.26 -4.65
C THR A 107 -0.83 11.98 -5.31
N ALA A 108 -1.66 10.94 -5.43
CA ALA A 108 -1.28 9.61 -5.92
C ALA A 108 -2.10 9.12 -7.14
N GLY A 109 -3.13 9.87 -7.55
CA GLY A 109 -4.02 9.48 -8.64
C GLY A 109 -5.09 8.47 -8.24
N TRP A 110 -6.07 8.27 -9.13
CA TRP A 110 -7.20 7.35 -8.91
C TRP A 110 -6.80 5.88 -8.75
N SER A 111 -5.65 5.51 -9.32
CA SER A 111 -5.10 4.15 -9.26
C SER A 111 -4.50 3.80 -7.90
N PHE A 112 -4.41 4.78 -6.99
CA PHE A 112 -4.10 4.54 -5.59
C PHE A 112 -5.12 3.61 -4.92
N PHE A 113 -6.41 3.82 -5.19
CA PHE A 113 -7.50 3.08 -4.57
C PHE A 113 -7.66 1.68 -5.16
N VAL A 114 -8.08 0.76 -4.31
CA VAL A 114 -8.50 -0.59 -4.71
C VAL A 114 -10.03 -0.64 -4.79
N ARG A 115 -10.57 -1.60 -5.54
CA ARG A 115 -12.03 -1.80 -5.59
C ARG A 115 -12.46 -2.74 -4.48
N GLY A 116 -13.38 -2.26 -3.64
CA GLY A 116 -14.05 -3.07 -2.64
C GLY A 116 -15.02 -4.09 -3.28
N PRO A 117 -15.54 -5.03 -2.48
CA PRO A 117 -16.50 -6.04 -2.95
C PRO A 117 -17.80 -5.42 -3.52
N ALA A 118 -18.19 -4.24 -3.03
CA ALA A 118 -19.37 -3.51 -3.50
C ALA A 118 -19.06 -2.58 -4.69
N GLY A 119 -17.82 -2.57 -5.20
CA GLY A 119 -17.37 -1.69 -6.28
C GLY A 119 -16.98 -0.28 -5.84
N ASP A 120 -17.00 -0.02 -4.53
CA ASP A 120 -16.55 1.23 -3.91
C ASP A 120 -15.03 1.37 -3.90
N HIS A 121 -14.53 2.61 -3.82
CA HIS A 121 -13.11 2.88 -3.69
C HIS A 121 -12.66 2.72 -2.24
N GLN A 122 -11.66 1.87 -2.02
CA GLN A 122 -11.12 1.58 -0.69
C GLN A 122 -9.61 1.83 -0.66
N LEU A 123 -9.08 2.05 0.55
CA LEU A 123 -7.64 2.15 0.76
C LEU A 123 -7.02 0.74 0.68
N PRO A 124 -5.88 0.58 -0.01
CA PRO A 124 -5.16 -0.69 0.00
C PRO A 124 -4.84 -1.15 1.43
N THR A 125 -4.88 -2.46 1.67
CA THR A 125 -4.57 -3.03 2.99
C THR A 125 -3.19 -2.62 3.48
N SER A 126 -2.17 -2.62 2.63
CA SER A 126 -0.83 -2.16 3.01
C SER A 126 -0.80 -0.69 3.43
N PHE A 127 -1.62 0.18 2.83
CA PHE A 127 -1.69 1.58 3.24
C PHE A 127 -2.38 1.74 4.60
N ARG A 128 -3.43 0.95 4.87
CA ARG A 128 -4.08 0.93 6.19
C ARG A 128 -3.12 0.48 7.28
N ILE A 129 -2.28 -0.51 7.00
CA ILE A 129 -1.20 -0.96 7.91
C ILE A 129 -0.18 0.16 8.14
N PHE A 130 0.21 0.87 7.08
CA PHE A 130 1.09 2.03 7.19
C PHE A 130 0.49 3.11 8.10
N LEU A 131 -0.76 3.53 7.87
CA LEU A 131 -1.44 4.55 8.69
C LEU A 131 -1.54 4.11 10.16
N ARG A 132 -1.95 2.87 10.41
CA ARG A 132 -2.05 2.33 11.78
C ARG A 132 -0.71 2.39 12.52
N THR A 133 0.38 2.10 11.82
CA THR A 133 1.73 2.15 12.40
C THR A 133 2.13 3.58 12.75
N MET A 134 1.78 4.54 11.90
CA MET A 134 2.02 5.96 12.15
C MET A 134 1.16 6.50 13.30
N THR A 135 -0.09 6.03 13.46
CA THR A 135 -0.98 6.44 14.55
C THR A 135 -0.46 6.00 15.93
N HIS A 136 0.05 4.77 16.05
CA HIS A 136 0.58 4.26 17.32
C HIS A 136 1.89 4.94 17.78
N TYR A 137 2.52 5.71 16.91
CA TYR A 137 3.77 6.43 17.22
C TYR A 137 3.56 7.90 17.62
N ARG A 138 2.35 8.44 17.43
CA ARG A 138 2.02 9.81 17.83
C ARG A 138 1.98 9.96 19.34
#